data_AF-A0A7K0FHR1-F1
#
_entry.id   AF-A0A7K0FHR1-F1
#
_cell.length_a   1.000
_cell.length_b   1.000
_cell.length_c   1.000
_cell.angle_alpha   90.00
_cell.angle_beta   90.00
_cell.angle_gamma   90.00
#
_symmetry.space_group_name_H-M   'P 1'
#
loop_
_entity.id
_entity.type
_entity.pdbx_description
1 polymer ?
#
loop_
_entity_poly.entity_id
_entity_poly.type
_entity_poly.pdbx_seq_one_letter_code
_entity_poly.pdbx_strand_id
1 'polypeptide(L)'
;MEINENLQAERNLKGAEFEKTGNLEKAVELYEENVAESFKGNHPYDRLATIYKNQNDIENEIRVLEKAIIVFEEITLEDRLEGLPKLFRFKNRLEKAVQTQTQLAKLARQKKSKLK
;
A
#
# COMPACT_ATOMS: atom_id res chain seq x y z
N MET A 1 -3.48 -7.88 -22.33
CA MET A 1 -3.57 -9.03 -21.41
C MET A 1 -4.87 -8.84 -20.66
N GLU A 2 -5.79 -9.80 -20.74
CA GLU A 2 -7.11 -9.72 -20.11
C GLU A 2 -6.93 -9.81 -18.59
N ILE A 3 -7.40 -8.81 -17.84
CA ILE A 3 -7.36 -8.84 -16.37
C ILE A 3 -8.42 -9.85 -15.92
N ASN A 4 -8.01 -10.92 -15.26
CA ASN A 4 -8.92 -11.91 -14.71
C ASN A 4 -9.18 -11.57 -13.23
N GLU A 5 -10.32 -10.93 -12.95
CA GLU A 5 -10.72 -10.52 -11.59
C GLU A 5 -10.78 -11.73 -10.62
N ASN A 6 -11.09 -12.93 -11.12
CA ASN A 6 -11.09 -14.14 -10.29
C ASN A 6 -9.67 -14.51 -9.83
N LEU A 7 -8.67 -14.37 -10.70
CA LEU A 7 -7.27 -14.63 -10.35
C LEU A 7 -6.78 -13.65 -9.28
N GLN A 8 -7.17 -12.38 -9.37
CA GLN A 8 -6.80 -11.38 -8.37
C GLN A 8 -7.43 -11.68 -6.99
N ALA A 9 -8.70 -12.11 -6.97
CA ALA A 9 -9.35 -12.55 -5.75
C ALA A 9 -8.65 -13.77 -5.14
N GLU A 10 -8.28 -14.76 -5.94
CA GLU A 10 -7.52 -15.95 -5.50
C GLU A 10 -6.16 -15.58 -4.92
N ARG A 11 -5.41 -14.70 -5.57
CA ARG A 11 -4.13 -14.17 -5.05
C ARG A 11 -4.32 -13.50 -3.70
N ASN A 12 -5.39 -12.72 -3.51
CA ASN A 12 -5.66 -12.07 -2.22
C ASN A 12 -5.93 -13.08 -1.10
N LEU A 13 -6.73 -14.11 -1.38
CA LEU A 13 -7.04 -15.18 -0.44
C LEU A 13 -5.76 -15.94 -0.05
N LYS A 14 -4.98 -16.36 -1.05
CA LYS A 14 -3.72 -17.08 -0.83
C LYS A 14 -2.67 -16.22 -0.12
N GLY A 15 -2.59 -14.93 -0.44
CA GLY A 15 -1.75 -13.98 0.30
C GLY A 15 -2.14 -13.92 1.77
N ALA A 16 -3.45 -13.91 2.08
CA ALA A 16 -3.92 -13.88 3.46
C ALA A 16 -3.61 -15.19 4.22
N GLU A 17 -3.61 -16.33 3.54
CA GLU A 17 -3.14 -17.61 4.10
C GLU A 17 -1.64 -17.59 4.40
N PHE A 18 -0.83 -17.05 3.49
CA PHE A 18 0.60 -16.88 3.70
C PHE A 18 0.90 -15.95 4.89
N GLU A 19 0.17 -14.84 5.04
CA GLU A 19 0.30 -13.99 6.22
C GLU A 19 -0.03 -14.75 7.52
N LYS A 20 -1.12 -15.52 7.55
CA LYS A 20 -1.53 -16.31 8.72
C LYS A 20 -0.50 -17.39 9.10
N THR A 21 0.22 -17.92 8.12
CA THR A 21 1.25 -18.94 8.32
C THR A 21 2.65 -18.35 8.53
N GLY A 22 2.77 -17.02 8.57
CA GLY A 22 4.02 -16.30 8.79
C GLY A 22 4.93 -16.21 7.55
N ASN A 23 4.46 -16.62 6.38
CA ASN A 23 5.21 -16.53 5.12
C ASN A 23 4.98 -15.16 4.47
N LEU A 24 5.56 -14.12 5.06
CA LEU A 24 5.27 -12.75 4.69
C LEU A 24 5.78 -12.41 3.28
N GLU A 25 6.92 -12.98 2.86
CA GLU A 25 7.50 -12.74 1.54
C GLU A 25 6.56 -13.19 0.42
N LYS A 26 5.96 -14.38 0.53
CA LYS A 26 4.99 -14.87 -0.47
C LYS A 26 3.68 -14.10 -0.46
N ALA A 27 3.26 -13.60 0.70
CA ALA A 27 2.09 -12.73 0.78
C ALA A 27 2.33 -11.41 0.03
N VAL A 28 3.52 -10.80 0.22
CA VAL A 28 3.92 -9.57 -0.47
C VAL A 28 3.94 -9.77 -1.98
N GLU A 29 4.53 -10.87 -2.47
CA GLU A 29 4.57 -11.19 -3.91
C GLU A 29 3.17 -11.18 -4.54
N LEU A 30 2.23 -11.92 -3.95
CA LEU A 30 0.86 -12.00 -4.47
C LEU A 30 0.09 -10.67 -4.39
N TYR A 31 0.29 -9.90 -3.32
CA TYR A 31 -0.34 -8.59 -3.20
C TYR A 31 0.25 -7.58 -4.18
N GLU A 32 1.57 -7.61 -4.44
CA GLU A 32 2.22 -6.72 -5.41
C GLU A 32 1.75 -7.00 -6.83
N GLU A 33 1.54 -8.27 -7.20
CA GLU A 33 0.92 -8.62 -8.49
C GLU A 33 -0.46 -7.95 -8.63
N ASN A 34 -1.29 -8.00 -7.58
CA ASN A 34 -2.61 -7.37 -7.60
C ASN A 34 -2.55 -5.83 -7.64
N VAL A 35 -1.57 -5.21 -6.97
CA VAL A 35 -1.34 -3.76 -7.04
C VAL A 35 -0.86 -3.34 -8.43
N ALA A 36 0.03 -4.11 -9.05
CA ALA A 36 0.53 -3.86 -10.40
C ALA A 36 -0.61 -3.91 -11.44
N GLU A 37 -1.57 -4.82 -11.24
CA GLU A 37 -2.75 -4.98 -12.09
C GLU A 37 -3.94 -4.09 -11.68
N SER A 38 -3.75 -3.14 -10.76
CA SER A 38 -4.78 -2.18 -10.32
C SER A 38 -6.07 -2.86 -9.79
N PHE A 39 -5.95 -3.88 -8.94
CA PHE A 39 -7.10 -4.58 -8.34
C PHE A 39 -8.17 -3.61 -7.83
N LYS A 40 -9.43 -3.81 -8.24
CA LYS A 40 -10.59 -2.96 -7.90
C LYS A 40 -11.16 -3.23 -6.50
N GLY A 41 -10.28 -3.35 -5.50
CA GLY A 41 -10.64 -3.53 -4.10
C GLY A 41 -9.49 -3.12 -3.18
N ASN A 42 -9.75 -2.86 -1.90
CA ASN A 42 -8.75 -2.24 -1.01
C ASN A 42 -7.73 -3.22 -0.40
N HIS A 43 -8.02 -4.52 -0.40
CA HIS A 43 -7.28 -5.51 0.39
C HIS A 43 -5.75 -5.51 0.17
N PRO A 44 -5.23 -5.69 -1.06
CA PRO A 44 -3.78 -5.76 -1.27
C PRO A 44 -3.08 -4.44 -0.91
N TYR A 45 -3.69 -3.30 -1.23
CA TYR A 45 -3.16 -1.98 -0.84
C TYR A 45 -3.09 -1.81 0.67
N ASP A 46 -4.14 -2.22 1.39
CA ASP A 46 -4.17 -2.09 2.84
C ASP A 46 -3.11 -2.96 3.52
N ARG A 47 -2.95 -4.21 3.04
CA ARG A 47 -1.96 -5.16 3.56
C ARG A 47 -0.55 -4.72 3.26
N LEU A 48 -0.20 -4.43 2.00
CA LEU A 48 1.15 -4.01 1.63
C LEU A 48 1.58 -2.74 2.34
N ALA A 49 0.74 -1.70 2.39
CA ALA A 49 1.08 -0.49 3.11
C ALA A 49 1.23 -0.73 4.64
N THR A 50 0.60 -1.75 5.21
CA THR A 50 0.85 -2.15 6.62
C THR A 50 2.17 -2.91 6.77
N ILE A 51 2.46 -3.83 5.85
CA ILE A 51 3.68 -4.64 5.83
C ILE A 51 4.91 -3.74 5.69
N TYR A 52 4.92 -2.88 4.68
CA TYR A 52 6.03 -1.97 4.41
C TYR A 52 6.26 -0.98 5.55
N LYS A 53 5.19 -0.45 6.15
CA LYS A 53 5.29 0.36 7.36
C LYS A 53 6.01 -0.39 8.49
N ASN A 54 5.61 -1.64 8.75
CA ASN A 54 6.21 -2.44 9.82
C ASN A 54 7.68 -2.80 9.55
N GLN A 55 8.06 -2.88 8.27
CA GLN A 55 9.44 -3.08 7.83
C GLN A 55 10.27 -1.78 7.81
N ASN A 56 9.66 -0.62 8.13
CA ASN A 56 10.23 0.72 7.92
C ASN A 56 10.61 1.01 6.45
N ASP A 57 10.01 0.28 5.51
CA ASP A 57 10.13 0.54 4.07
C ASP A 57 9.12 1.61 3.65
N ILE A 58 9.42 2.85 4.05
CA ILE A 58 8.50 3.98 3.84
C ILE A 58 8.34 4.31 2.35
N GLU A 59 9.35 4.00 1.54
CA GLU A 59 9.29 4.24 0.09
C GLU A 59 8.22 3.36 -0.56
N ASN A 60 8.22 2.05 -0.26
CA ASN A 60 7.18 1.17 -0.78
C ASN A 60 5.81 1.40 -0.14
N GLU A 61 5.75 1.80 1.15
CA GLU A 61 4.49 2.23 1.76
C GLU A 61 3.86 3.38 0.96
N ILE A 62 4.64 4.43 0.64
CA ILE A 62 4.17 5.59 -0.13
C ILE A 62 3.72 5.16 -1.53
N ARG A 63 4.54 4.39 -2.27
CA ARG A 63 4.21 3.92 -3.63
C ARG A 63 2.86 3.19 -3.68
N VAL A 64 2.62 2.28 -2.74
CA VAL A 64 1.38 1.49 -2.69
C VAL A 64 0.19 2.40 -2.35
N LEU A 65 0.36 3.34 -1.42
CA LEU A 65 -0.70 4.29 -1.06
C LEU A 65 -1.07 5.23 -2.22
N GLU A 66 -0.09 5.70 -2.98
CA GLU A 66 -0.31 6.49 -4.19
C GLU A 66 -1.07 5.68 -5.25
N LYS A 67 -0.67 4.43 -5.49
CA LYS A 67 -1.37 3.53 -6.42
C LYS A 67 -2.81 3.28 -5.98
N ALA A 68 -3.06 3.09 -4.69
CA ALA A 68 -4.41 2.94 -4.14
C ALA A 68 -5.26 4.20 -4.38
N ILE A 69 -4.68 5.39 -4.21
CA ILE A 69 -5.38 6.66 -4.44
C ILE A 69 -5.84 6.76 -5.90
N ILE A 70 -4.98 6.43 -6.87
CA ILE A 70 -5.34 6.46 -8.30
C ILE A 70 -6.56 5.56 -8.57
N VAL A 71 -6.51 4.31 -8.09
CA VAL A 71 -7.61 3.35 -8.29
C VAL A 71 -8.90 3.82 -7.60
N PHE A 72 -8.81 4.35 -6.39
CA PHE A 72 -9.99 4.82 -5.67
C PHE A 72 -10.50 6.19 -6.15
N GLU A 73 -9.71 6.99 -6.85
CA GLU A 73 -10.20 8.15 -7.59
C GLU A 73 -11.10 7.71 -8.75
N GLU A 74 -10.69 6.72 -9.54
CA GLU A 74 -11.50 6.13 -10.61
C GLU A 74 -12.80 5.50 -10.05
N ILE A 75 -12.70 4.67 -9.01
CA ILE A 75 -13.88 4.07 -8.37
C ILE A 75 -14.82 5.17 -7.83
N THR A 76 -14.30 6.26 -7.28
CA THR A 76 -15.16 7.36 -6.76
C THR A 76 -15.94 8.08 -7.87
N LEU A 77 -15.42 8.09 -9.11
CA LEU A 77 -16.13 8.64 -10.26
C LEU A 77 -17.30 7.74 -10.68
N GLU A 78 -17.14 6.41 -10.58
CA GLU A 78 -18.16 5.42 -10.94
C GLU A 78 -19.20 5.22 -9.81
N ASP A 79 -18.71 5.03 -8.57
CA ASP A 79 -19.50 4.86 -7.36
C ASP A 79 -18.86 5.65 -6.20
N ARG A 80 -19.39 6.85 -6.00
CA ARG A 80 -18.92 7.77 -4.96
C ARG A 80 -19.09 7.20 -3.55
N LEU A 81 -20.15 6.43 -3.28
CA LEU A 81 -20.40 5.90 -1.93
C LEU A 81 -19.40 4.81 -1.58
N GLU A 82 -19.03 3.98 -2.56
CA GLU A 82 -18.03 2.92 -2.39
C GLU A 82 -16.60 3.47 -2.32
N GLY A 83 -16.27 4.41 -3.22
CA GLY A 83 -14.91 4.92 -3.40
C GLY A 83 -14.48 5.95 -2.37
N LEU A 84 -15.33 6.95 -2.07
CA LEU A 84 -14.94 8.14 -1.31
C LEU A 84 -14.38 7.85 0.09
N PRO A 85 -15.00 6.95 0.90
CA PRO A 85 -14.46 6.64 2.22
C PRO A 85 -13.05 6.02 2.17
N LYS A 86 -12.81 5.14 1.20
CA LYS A 86 -11.52 4.44 1.03
C LYS A 86 -10.47 5.40 0.49
N LEU A 87 -10.83 6.25 -0.47
CA LEU A 87 -9.96 7.30 -0.99
C LEU A 87 -9.46 8.23 0.13
N PHE A 88 -10.37 8.73 0.98
CA PHE A 88 -10.00 9.60 2.10
C PHE A 88 -9.05 8.89 3.08
N ARG A 89 -9.33 7.62 3.38
CA ARG A 89 -8.47 6.81 4.24
C ARG A 89 -7.06 6.64 3.66
N PHE A 90 -6.93 6.37 2.36
CA PHE A 90 -5.61 6.23 1.73
C PHE A 90 -4.85 7.56 1.68
N LYS A 91 -5.52 8.69 1.38
CA LYS A 91 -4.90 10.03 1.46
C LYS A 91 -4.37 10.35 2.85
N ASN A 92 -5.14 10.05 3.90
CA ASN A 92 -4.69 10.25 5.29
C ASN A 92 -3.51 9.35 5.68
N ARG A 93 -3.45 8.13 5.14
CA ARG A 93 -2.30 7.24 5.36
C ARG A 93 -1.06 7.75 4.65
N LEU A 94 -1.20 8.21 3.40
CA LEU A 94 -0.11 8.77 2.60
C LEU A 94 0.50 9.99 3.30
N GLU A 95 -0.34 10.90 3.78
CA GLU A 95 0.13 12.07 4.52
C GLU A 95 1.03 11.69 5.71
N LYS A 96 0.61 10.68 6.50
CA LYS A 96 1.40 10.19 7.63
C LYS A 96 2.71 9.53 7.22
N ALA A 97 2.72 8.77 6.13
CA ALA A 97 3.92 8.13 5.60
C ALA A 97 4.95 9.19 5.15
N VAL A 98 4.50 10.21 4.41
CA VAL A 98 5.33 11.34 3.95
C VAL A 98 5.86 12.17 5.12
N GLN A 99 5.03 12.44 6.13
CA GLN A 99 5.47 13.12 7.36
C GLN A 99 6.59 12.32 8.07
N THR A 100 6.42 11.00 8.16
CA THR A 100 7.42 10.09 8.76
C THR A 100 8.73 10.13 7.97
N GLN A 101 8.67 10.02 6.64
CA GLN A 101 9.84 10.11 5.76
C GLN A 101 10.61 11.43 5.96
N THR A 102 9.88 12.55 6.00
CA THR A 102 10.44 13.89 6.20
C THR A 102 11.14 14.00 7.55
N GLN A 103 10.52 13.48 8.61
CA GLN A 103 11.09 13.50 9.96
C GLN A 103 12.38 12.66 10.04
N LEU A 104 12.41 11.47 9.44
CA LEU A 104 13.62 10.63 9.39
C LEU A 104 14.75 11.31 8.62
N ALA A 105 14.45 11.95 7.48
CA ALA A 105 15.43 12.70 6.72
C ALA A 105 16.02 13.87 7.52
N LYS A 106 15.19 14.59 8.29
CA LYS A 106 15.64 15.65 9.19
C LYS A 106 16.57 15.13 10.28
N LEU A 107 16.20 14.01 10.93
CA LEU A 107 17.02 13.38 11.97
C LEU A 107 18.37 12.91 11.44
N ALA A 108 18.40 12.32 10.24
CA ALA A 108 19.65 11.88 9.59
C ALA A 108 20.60 13.06 9.33
N ARG A 109 20.07 14.20 8.85
CA ARG A 109 20.85 15.43 8.63
C ARG A 109 21.44 15.98 9.93
N GLN A 110 20.64 16.04 11.01
CA GLN A 110 21.08 16.53 12.33
C GLN A 110 22.16 15.64 12.96
N LYS A 111 22.07 14.31 12.80
CA LYS A 111 23.12 13.40 13.25
C LYS A 111 24.43 13.69 12.52
N LYS A 112 24.38 13.83 11.18
CA LYS A 112 25.58 14.11 10.37
C LYS A 112 26.25 15.45 10.73
N SER A 113 25.50 16.47 11.12
CA SER A 113 26.07 17.76 11.56
C SER A 113 26.71 17.72 12.94
N LYS A 114 26.31 16.80 13.82
CA LYS A 114 26.91 16.64 15.17
C LYS A 114 28.18 15.78 15.19
N LEU A 115 28.41 14.99 14.14
CA LEU A 115 29.63 14.17 13.97
C LEU A 115 30.75 14.90 13.21
N LYS A 116 30.50 16.13 12.74
CA LYS A 116 31.51 17.03 12.17
C LYS A 116 31.93 18.04 13.22
#